data_AF-A0A4Y9SEK8-F1
#
_entry.id   AF-A0A4Y9SEK8-F1
#
_cell.length_a   1.000
_cell.length_b   1.000
_cell.length_c   1.000
_cell.angle_alpha   90.00
_cell.angle_beta   90.00
_cell.angle_gamma   90.00
#
_symmetry.space_group_name_H-M   'P 1'
#
loop_
_entity.id
_entity.type
_entity.pdbx_description
1 polymer ?
#
loop_
_entity_poly.entity_id
_entity_poly.type
_entity_poly.pdbx_seq_one_letter_code
_entity_poly.pdbx_strand_id
1 'polypeptide(L)'
;MDNQLALRPPAAYKQPGQPDARRNSPRKPDCRLNEPNMPRQDRHAAADARRAMLIQIADWLNVEHSVRYQPAPDGARSLAYAADYCQLAGVYLPHAWWTEAALRELQTIDDPDDLPDVSVHAMATSGLADWLREHGAGFGWRQVDDAAALQSAANHGGIGLISTARHVSVVVPEDRAHAAARDAGGQLTDPLQSDAGASNHRHGSPGPHWWRGADAAFWVHD
;
A
#
# COMPACT_ATOMS: atom_id res chain seq x y z
N MET A 1 12.80 -27.39 4.85
CA MET A 1 13.69 -26.34 5.38
C MET A 1 12.93 -25.04 5.20
N ASP A 2 12.40 -24.52 6.31
CA ASP A 2 11.59 -23.31 6.34
C ASP A 2 12.48 -22.10 6.05
N ASN A 3 12.29 -21.52 4.87
CA ASN A 3 13.02 -20.37 4.35
C ASN A 3 12.49 -19.05 4.96
N GLN A 4 12.41 -18.97 6.29
CA GLN A 4 11.82 -17.82 7.00
C GLN A 4 12.73 -16.57 7.04
N LEU A 5 14.03 -16.70 6.76
CA LEU A 5 14.95 -15.55 6.73
C LEU A 5 14.75 -14.67 5.48
N ALA A 6 14.36 -15.26 4.34
CA ALA A 6 14.15 -14.53 3.08
C ALA A 6 12.89 -13.63 3.06
N LEU A 7 11.97 -13.79 4.02
CA LEU A 7 10.73 -13.01 4.12
C LEU A 7 10.85 -11.82 5.09
N ARG A 8 12.06 -11.39 5.47
CA ARG A 8 12.24 -10.22 6.33
C ARG A 8 12.30 -8.93 5.51
N PRO A 9 11.60 -7.85 5.92
CA PRO A 9 11.77 -6.53 5.32
C PRO A 9 13.24 -6.08 5.34
N PRO A 10 13.71 -5.33 4.33
CA PRO A 10 15.00 -4.68 4.37
C PRO A 10 15.22 -3.83 5.61
N ALA A 11 16.46 -3.78 6.11
CA ALA A 11 16.85 -2.92 7.23
C ALA A 11 16.45 -1.46 7.00
N ALA A 12 16.58 -0.98 5.76
CA ALA A 12 16.14 0.34 5.31
C ALA A 12 14.64 0.61 5.58
N TYR A 13 13.79 -0.42 5.59
CA TYR A 13 12.39 -0.29 5.98
C TYR A 13 12.23 -0.21 7.51
N LYS A 14 13.09 -0.87 8.29
CA LYS A 14 13.01 -0.82 9.77
C LYS A 14 13.45 0.53 10.33
N GLN A 15 14.34 1.24 9.65
CA GLN A 15 14.82 2.54 10.13
C GLN A 15 13.70 3.59 10.18
N PRO A 16 13.71 4.51 11.17
CA PRO A 16 12.83 5.67 11.16
C PRO A 16 12.97 6.39 9.82
N GLY A 17 11.84 6.79 9.23
CA GLY A 17 11.87 7.50 7.95
C GLY A 17 12.79 8.71 8.01
N GLN A 18 13.42 9.03 6.89
CA GLN A 18 14.31 10.19 6.78
C GLN A 18 13.59 11.47 7.27
N PRO A 19 14.26 12.42 7.94
CA PRO A 19 13.61 13.61 8.51
C PRO A 19 12.76 14.42 7.52
N ASP A 20 13.08 14.32 6.23
CA ASP A 20 12.41 15.00 5.12
C ASP A 20 11.30 14.17 4.45
N ALA A 21 11.09 12.91 4.85
CA ALA A 21 10.02 12.05 4.38
C ALA A 21 8.70 12.46 5.06
N ARG A 22 8.11 13.53 4.52
CA ARG A 22 6.90 14.20 5.04
C ARG A 22 5.93 14.49 3.90
N ARG A 23 4.64 14.58 4.20
CA ARG A 23 3.55 14.90 3.28
C ARG A 23 3.69 16.27 2.63
N ASN A 24 4.30 17.23 3.30
CA ASN A 24 4.54 18.59 2.76
C ASN A 24 5.85 18.70 1.94
N SER A 25 6.51 17.58 1.65
CA SER A 25 7.77 17.52 0.91
C SER A 25 7.67 16.51 -0.24
N PRO A 26 8.12 16.84 -1.45
CA PRO A 26 8.18 15.87 -2.55
C PRO A 26 9.41 14.95 -2.44
N ARG A 27 10.31 15.20 -1.49
CA ARG A 27 11.58 14.49 -1.32
C ARG A 27 11.36 13.12 -0.69
N LYS A 28 12.24 12.18 -1.05
CA LYS A 28 12.28 10.83 -0.47
C LYS A 28 10.94 10.08 -0.53
N PRO A 29 10.27 10.00 -1.70
CA PRO A 29 9.01 9.27 -1.85
C PRO A 29 9.17 7.76 -1.57
N ASP A 30 10.39 7.25 -1.78
CA ASP A 30 10.85 5.89 -1.52
C ASP A 30 11.11 5.61 -0.03
N CYS A 31 11.21 6.63 0.81
CA CYS A 31 11.39 6.46 2.25
C CYS A 31 10.04 6.47 2.99
N ARG A 32 10.00 5.79 4.14
CA ARG A 32 8.85 5.78 5.06
C ARG A 32 8.52 7.19 5.56
N LEU A 33 7.23 7.51 5.70
CA LEU A 33 6.81 8.73 6.40
C LEU A 33 7.31 8.76 7.85
N ASN A 34 7.75 9.94 8.29
CA ASN A 34 8.23 10.19 9.65
C ASN A 34 7.78 11.55 10.20
N GLU A 35 6.47 11.78 10.23
CA GLU A 35 5.88 12.97 10.85
C GLU A 35 5.47 12.71 12.32
N PRO A 36 5.56 13.71 13.20
CA PRO A 36 4.93 13.62 14.51
C PRO A 36 3.41 13.49 14.37
N ASN A 37 2.76 12.79 15.30
CA ASN A 37 1.31 12.62 15.37
C ASN A 37 0.65 11.92 14.16
N MET A 38 1.42 11.09 13.43
CA MET A 38 0.85 10.18 12.43
C MET A 38 -0.22 9.28 13.08
N PRO A 39 -1.46 9.24 12.56
CA PRO A 39 -2.44 8.27 13.03
C PRO A 39 -1.92 6.88 12.69
N ARG A 40 -2.15 5.93 13.60
CA ARG A 40 -1.81 4.54 13.39
C ARG A 40 -3.01 3.68 13.73
N GLN A 41 -3.25 2.68 12.91
CA GLN A 41 -4.25 1.67 13.22
C GLN A 41 -3.74 0.79 14.37
N ASP A 42 -4.56 0.61 15.39
CA ASP A 42 -4.38 -0.49 16.35
C ASP A 42 -4.94 -1.78 15.74
N ARG A 43 -4.07 -2.73 15.42
CA ARG A 43 -4.45 -4.00 14.80
C ARG A 43 -5.23 -4.92 15.74
N HIS A 44 -5.15 -4.69 17.05
CA HIS A 44 -5.87 -5.45 18.06
C HIS A 44 -7.23 -4.84 18.41
N ALA A 45 -7.54 -3.66 17.89
CA ALA A 45 -8.84 -3.02 18.08
C ALA A 45 -9.96 -3.78 17.34
N ALA A 46 -11.20 -3.57 17.78
CA ALA A 46 -12.38 -4.11 17.11
C ALA A 46 -12.50 -3.61 15.65
N ALA A 47 -13.15 -4.40 14.79
CA ALA A 47 -13.29 -4.10 13.36
C ALA A 47 -13.80 -2.68 13.06
N ASP A 48 -14.83 -2.22 13.79
CA ASP A 48 -15.37 -0.85 13.59
C ASP A 48 -14.37 0.25 13.93
N ALA A 49 -13.56 0.04 14.98
CA ALA A 49 -12.51 0.98 15.36
C ALA A 49 -11.37 0.97 14.33
N ARG A 50 -10.97 -0.21 13.86
CA ARG A 50 -10.01 -0.38 12.76
C ARG A 50 -10.47 0.35 11.50
N ARG A 51 -11.72 0.16 11.10
CA ARG A 51 -12.35 0.89 9.99
C ARG A 51 -12.28 2.41 10.18
N ALA A 52 -12.63 2.93 11.35
CA ALA A 52 -12.56 4.37 11.62
C ALA A 52 -11.13 4.91 11.54
N MET A 53 -10.14 4.16 12.02
CA MET A 53 -8.72 4.51 11.93
C MET A 53 -8.23 4.55 10.48
N LEU A 54 -8.66 3.62 9.63
CA LEU A 54 -8.33 3.60 8.20
C LEU A 54 -8.85 4.84 7.46
N ILE A 55 -10.05 5.31 7.81
CA ILE A 55 -10.60 6.57 7.29
C ILE A 55 -9.75 7.75 7.80
N GLN A 56 -9.41 7.77 9.10
CA GLN A 56 -8.55 8.80 9.67
C GLN A 56 -7.15 8.85 9.02
N ILE A 57 -6.60 7.69 8.64
CA ILE A 57 -5.33 7.59 7.91
C ILE A 57 -5.47 8.23 6.52
N ALA A 58 -6.53 7.93 5.76
CA ALA A 58 -6.78 8.55 4.46
C ALA A 58 -6.91 10.08 4.59
N ASP A 59 -7.68 10.55 5.57
CA ASP A 59 -7.89 11.97 5.87
C ASP A 59 -6.63 12.68 6.30
N TRP A 60 -5.83 12.04 7.15
CA TRP A 60 -4.54 12.58 7.54
C TRP A 60 -3.60 12.60 6.35
N LEU A 61 -3.43 11.52 5.58
CA LEU A 61 -2.55 11.52 4.42
C LEU A 61 -2.93 12.57 3.38
N ASN A 62 -4.22 12.91 3.30
CA ASN A 62 -4.75 14.02 2.51
C ASN A 62 -4.16 14.06 1.10
N VAL A 63 -4.37 12.96 0.36
CA VAL A 63 -3.70 12.71 -0.92
C VAL A 63 -3.89 13.84 -1.93
N GLU A 64 -5.05 14.51 -1.89
CA GLU A 64 -5.42 15.63 -2.76
C GLU A 64 -4.59 16.91 -2.54
N HIS A 65 -4.07 17.13 -1.34
CA HIS A 65 -3.37 18.38 -0.99
C HIS A 65 -1.93 18.17 -0.49
N SER A 66 -1.51 16.93 -0.29
CA SER A 66 -0.14 16.61 0.13
C SER A 66 0.83 16.73 -1.04
N VAL A 67 1.88 17.56 -0.86
CA VAL A 67 2.95 17.78 -1.84
C VAL A 67 3.65 16.46 -2.22
N ARG A 68 3.77 15.54 -1.25
CA ARG A 68 4.40 14.23 -1.42
C ARG A 68 3.76 13.36 -2.49
N TYR A 69 2.44 13.49 -2.68
CA TYR A 69 1.64 12.65 -3.58
C TYR A 69 1.20 13.40 -4.84
N GLN A 70 1.71 14.61 -5.07
CA GLN A 70 1.36 15.36 -6.27
C GLN A 70 1.77 14.56 -7.53
N PRO A 71 0.93 14.56 -8.58
CA PRO A 71 1.11 13.71 -9.74
C PRO A 71 2.53 13.76 -10.33
N ALA A 72 3.05 12.60 -10.69
CA ALA A 72 4.32 12.44 -11.40
C ALA A 72 4.13 11.50 -12.61
N PRO A 73 4.90 11.65 -13.69
CA PRO A 73 4.68 10.90 -14.94
C PRO A 73 4.89 9.38 -14.86
N ASP A 74 5.54 8.89 -13.80
CA ASP A 74 6.06 7.52 -13.68
C ASP A 74 5.24 6.59 -12.77
N GLY A 75 4.14 7.08 -12.18
CA GLY A 75 3.33 6.29 -11.24
C GLY A 75 3.99 6.04 -9.88
N ALA A 76 5.19 6.59 -9.62
CA ALA A 76 5.90 6.39 -8.35
C ALA A 76 5.13 6.95 -7.14
N ARG A 77 4.21 7.89 -7.39
CA ARG A 77 3.38 8.54 -6.34
C ARG A 77 2.29 7.62 -5.82
N SER A 78 1.73 6.76 -6.67
CA SER A 78 0.70 5.81 -6.26
C SER A 78 1.27 4.72 -5.37
N LEU A 79 2.46 4.21 -5.71
CA LEU A 79 3.23 3.31 -4.86
C LEU A 79 3.57 3.96 -3.50
N ALA A 80 4.14 5.16 -3.51
CA ALA A 80 4.50 5.87 -2.29
C ALA A 80 3.29 6.08 -1.37
N TYR A 81 2.15 6.49 -1.95
CA TYR A 81 0.90 6.68 -1.22
C TYR A 81 0.37 5.37 -0.63
N ALA A 82 0.30 4.30 -1.43
CA ALA A 82 -0.24 3.02 -1.00
C ALA A 82 0.59 2.42 0.14
N ALA A 83 1.92 2.51 0.09
CA ALA A 83 2.76 1.94 1.14
C ALA A 83 2.88 2.85 2.37
N ASP A 84 2.75 4.18 2.24
CA ASP A 84 2.56 5.07 3.40
C ASP A 84 1.21 4.78 4.11
N TYR A 85 0.13 4.55 3.34
CA TYR A 85 -1.16 4.12 3.87
C TYR A 85 -1.04 2.79 4.63
N CYS A 86 -0.42 1.78 4.01
CA CYS A 86 -0.18 0.48 4.63
C CYS A 86 0.70 0.60 5.87
N GLN A 87 1.76 1.41 5.85
CA GLN A 87 2.61 1.65 7.01
C GLN A 87 1.81 2.17 8.21
N LEU A 88 0.94 3.16 7.99
CA LEU A 88 0.12 3.73 9.06
C LEU A 88 -0.95 2.75 9.54
N ALA A 89 -1.42 1.89 8.65
CA ALA A 89 -2.32 0.78 8.98
C ALA A 89 -1.60 -0.43 9.63
N GLY A 90 -0.27 -0.38 9.81
CA GLY A 90 0.49 -1.50 10.40
C GLY A 90 0.58 -2.72 9.48
N VAL A 91 0.57 -2.50 8.16
CA VAL A 91 0.78 -3.49 7.10
C VAL A 91 2.09 -3.21 6.39
N TYR A 92 2.83 -4.27 6.07
CA TYR A 92 4.02 -4.17 5.24
C TYR A 92 3.64 -4.12 3.76
N LEU A 93 3.97 -3.02 3.09
CA LEU A 93 4.01 -2.90 1.64
C LEU A 93 5.34 -2.21 1.28
N PRO A 94 6.17 -2.77 0.39
CA PRO A 94 7.51 -2.25 0.16
C PRO A 94 7.54 -1.02 -0.75
N HIS A 95 8.40 -0.05 -0.42
CA HIS A 95 8.92 0.96 -1.37
C HIS A 95 10.25 0.54 -2.00
N ALA A 96 10.94 -0.38 -1.32
CA ALA A 96 12.26 -0.86 -1.67
C ALA A 96 12.37 -2.32 -1.26
N TRP A 97 13.11 -3.09 -2.03
CA TRP A 97 13.25 -4.53 -1.83
C TRP A 97 14.69 -5.00 -2.02
N TRP A 98 14.98 -6.18 -1.49
CA TRP A 98 16.26 -6.84 -1.68
C TRP A 98 16.54 -7.07 -3.17
N THR A 99 17.80 -6.91 -3.57
CA THR A 99 18.26 -7.36 -4.88
C THR A 99 18.27 -8.89 -4.95
N GLU A 100 18.24 -9.46 -6.14
CA GLU A 100 18.37 -10.91 -6.34
C GLU A 100 19.64 -11.50 -5.69
N ALA A 101 20.75 -10.77 -5.74
CA ALA A 101 21.99 -11.19 -5.09
C ALA A 101 21.82 -11.24 -3.56
N ALA A 102 21.21 -10.21 -2.98
CA ALA A 102 20.91 -10.14 -1.55
C ALA A 102 19.93 -11.24 -1.11
N LEU A 103 18.90 -11.53 -1.91
CA LEU A 103 17.95 -12.62 -1.63
C LEU A 103 18.63 -13.99 -1.57
N ARG A 104 19.68 -14.22 -2.38
CA ARG A 104 20.50 -15.44 -2.30
C ARG A 104 21.38 -15.46 -1.06
N GLU A 105 21.98 -14.33 -0.72
CA GLU A 105 22.86 -14.21 0.46
C GLU A 105 22.08 -14.36 1.77
N LEU A 106 20.84 -13.85 1.83
CA LEU A 106 19.90 -14.02 2.95
C LEU A 106 19.59 -15.49 3.30
N GLN A 107 19.90 -16.44 2.42
CA GLN A 107 19.75 -17.87 2.70
C GLN A 107 20.90 -18.42 3.56
N THR A 108 22.00 -17.67 3.69
CA THR A 108 23.25 -18.13 4.30
C THR A 108 23.71 -17.31 5.50
N ILE A 109 23.14 -16.12 5.70
CA ILE A 109 23.47 -15.23 6.80
C ILE A 109 22.43 -15.32 7.92
N ASP A 110 22.87 -15.14 9.16
CA ASP A 110 22.02 -15.21 10.35
C ASP A 110 21.23 -13.90 10.57
N ASP A 111 21.85 -12.74 10.26
CA ASP A 111 21.22 -11.43 10.39
C ASP A 111 21.17 -10.68 9.04
N PRO A 112 19.98 -10.39 8.49
CA PRO A 112 19.82 -9.53 7.31
C PRO A 112 20.43 -8.14 7.44
N ASP A 113 20.59 -7.64 8.68
CA ASP A 113 21.14 -6.31 8.93
C ASP A 113 22.68 -6.26 8.70
N ASP A 114 23.32 -7.42 8.48
CA ASP A 114 24.74 -7.53 8.09
C ASP A 114 24.97 -7.26 6.58
N LEU A 115 23.91 -7.20 5.77
CA LEU A 115 24.04 -6.88 4.35
C LEU A 115 24.33 -5.39 4.13
N PRO A 116 25.17 -5.04 3.14
CA PRO A 116 25.45 -3.64 2.83
C PRO A 116 24.23 -2.94 2.22
N ASP A 117 24.15 -1.61 2.34
CA ASP A 117 23.02 -0.81 1.81
C ASP A 117 22.76 -1.00 0.31
N VAL A 118 23.78 -1.35 -0.48
CA VAL A 118 23.66 -1.64 -1.93
C VAL A 118 22.83 -2.91 -2.23
N SER A 119 22.49 -3.68 -1.21
CA SER A 119 21.66 -4.89 -1.29
C SER A 119 20.18 -4.60 -1.48
N VAL A 120 19.77 -3.33 -1.45
CA VAL A 120 18.38 -2.88 -1.58
C VAL A 120 18.23 -1.94 -2.78
N HIS A 121 17.13 -2.07 -3.51
CA HIS A 121 16.78 -1.16 -4.61
C HIS A 121 15.38 -0.56 -4.38
N ALA A 122 15.19 0.68 -4.84
CA ALA A 122 13.87 1.29 -4.89
C ALA A 122 12.99 0.58 -5.92
N MET A 123 11.74 0.32 -5.57
CA MET A 123 10.82 -0.39 -6.45
C MET A 123 10.06 0.57 -7.36
N ALA A 124 9.83 0.13 -8.59
CA ALA A 124 8.80 0.70 -9.45
C ALA A 124 7.44 0.01 -9.18
N THR A 125 6.34 0.62 -9.62
CA THR A 125 5.00 0.05 -9.45
C THR A 125 4.84 -1.33 -10.10
N SER A 126 5.49 -1.57 -11.24
CA SER A 126 5.54 -2.90 -11.87
C SER A 126 6.19 -3.94 -10.95
N GLY A 127 7.29 -3.57 -10.30
CA GLY A 127 7.97 -4.42 -9.33
C GLY A 127 7.11 -4.73 -8.10
N LEU A 128 6.21 -3.81 -7.68
CA LEU A 128 5.26 -4.11 -6.62
C LEU A 128 4.28 -5.22 -7.02
N ALA A 129 3.76 -5.16 -8.25
CA ALA A 129 2.82 -6.17 -8.73
C ALA A 129 3.46 -7.57 -8.75
N ASP A 130 4.72 -7.66 -9.16
CA ASP A 130 5.49 -8.91 -9.13
C ASP A 130 5.76 -9.37 -7.69
N TRP A 131 6.20 -8.45 -6.82
CA TRP A 131 6.45 -8.72 -5.41
C TRP A 131 5.21 -9.25 -4.67
N LEU A 132 4.02 -8.70 -4.93
CA LEU A 132 2.78 -9.17 -4.31
C LEU A 132 2.48 -10.63 -4.68
N ARG A 133 2.74 -11.02 -5.94
CA ARG A 133 2.55 -12.42 -6.39
C ARG A 133 3.57 -13.38 -5.79
N GLU A 134 4.82 -12.95 -5.70
CA GLU A 134 5.94 -13.82 -5.29
C GLU A 134 6.09 -13.91 -3.77
N HIS A 135 5.86 -12.80 -3.06
CA HIS A 135 6.18 -12.66 -1.65
C HIS A 135 4.98 -12.26 -0.78
N GLY A 136 3.92 -11.69 -1.38
CA GLY A 136 2.80 -11.10 -0.64
C GLY A 136 2.21 -12.01 0.44
N ALA A 137 2.04 -13.31 0.13
CA ALA A 137 1.53 -14.30 1.08
C ALA A 137 2.36 -14.40 2.36
N GLY A 138 3.69 -14.32 2.26
CA GLY A 138 4.60 -14.32 3.40
C GLY A 138 4.47 -13.09 4.30
N PHE A 139 3.87 -12.02 3.78
CA PHE A 139 3.60 -10.76 4.49
C PHE A 139 2.13 -10.58 4.85
N GLY A 140 1.30 -11.61 4.68
CA GLY A 140 -0.13 -11.60 5.01
C GLY A 140 -1.03 -11.02 3.93
N TRP A 141 -0.51 -10.71 2.74
CA TRP A 141 -1.33 -10.36 1.59
C TRP A 141 -1.95 -11.60 0.96
N ARG A 142 -3.21 -11.49 0.57
CA ARG A 142 -3.93 -12.56 -0.13
C ARG A 142 -4.61 -12.01 -1.36
N GLN A 143 -4.48 -12.70 -2.48
CA GLN A 143 -5.20 -12.33 -3.70
C GLN A 143 -6.70 -12.69 -3.59
N VAL A 144 -7.55 -11.85 -4.15
CA VAL A 144 -9.01 -12.09 -4.27
C VAL A 144 -9.46 -11.90 -5.71
N ASP A 145 -10.62 -12.45 -6.07
CA ASP A 145 -11.07 -12.52 -7.46
C ASP A 145 -11.89 -11.31 -7.90
N ASP A 146 -12.46 -10.54 -6.97
CA ASP A 146 -13.35 -9.43 -7.30
C ASP A 146 -13.21 -8.21 -6.37
N ALA A 147 -13.73 -7.08 -6.87
CA ALA A 147 -13.71 -5.81 -6.16
C ALA A 147 -14.68 -5.75 -4.95
N ALA A 148 -15.68 -6.65 -4.89
CA ALA A 148 -16.58 -6.72 -3.75
C ALA A 148 -15.87 -7.30 -2.53
N ALA A 149 -14.99 -8.30 -2.72
CA ALA A 149 -14.11 -8.82 -1.69
C ALA A 149 -13.15 -7.74 -1.15
N LEU A 150 -12.59 -6.90 -2.03
CA LEU A 150 -11.78 -5.75 -1.62
C LEU A 150 -12.56 -4.79 -0.72
N GLN A 151 -13.74 -4.36 -1.18
CA GLN A 151 -14.55 -3.41 -0.41
C GLN A 151 -15.00 -4.02 0.92
N SER A 152 -15.36 -5.30 0.93
CA SER A 152 -15.72 -6.02 2.15
C SER A 152 -14.55 -6.05 3.14
N ALA A 153 -13.33 -6.37 2.70
CA ALA A 153 -12.15 -6.37 3.57
C ALA A 153 -11.91 -4.98 4.20
N ALA A 154 -11.95 -3.92 3.39
CA ALA A 154 -11.83 -2.54 3.87
C ALA A 154 -12.92 -2.18 4.90
N ASN A 155 -14.18 -2.53 4.61
CA ASN A 155 -15.30 -2.26 5.51
C ASN A 155 -15.19 -3.00 6.86
N HIS A 156 -14.46 -4.12 6.93
CA HIS A 156 -14.19 -4.86 8.17
C HIS A 156 -12.87 -4.46 8.86
N GLY A 157 -12.23 -3.37 8.41
CA GLY A 157 -11.01 -2.83 9.00
C GLY A 157 -9.71 -3.49 8.51
N GLY A 158 -9.78 -4.26 7.43
CA GLY A 158 -8.62 -4.71 6.65
C GLY A 158 -8.22 -3.68 5.57
N ILE A 159 -7.24 -4.01 4.76
CA ILE A 159 -6.80 -3.19 3.61
C ILE A 159 -7.09 -3.93 2.32
N GLY A 160 -7.63 -3.22 1.33
CA GLY A 160 -7.70 -3.69 -0.05
C GLY A 160 -6.73 -2.91 -0.94
N LEU A 161 -6.10 -3.58 -1.90
CA LEU A 161 -5.32 -2.96 -2.98
C LEU A 161 -5.84 -3.39 -4.34
N ILE A 162 -5.91 -2.44 -5.26
CA ILE A 162 -5.99 -2.70 -6.69
C ILE A 162 -4.61 -2.41 -7.27
N SER A 163 -3.97 -3.41 -7.88
CA SER A 163 -2.62 -3.28 -8.45
C SER A 163 -2.62 -3.64 -9.92
N THR A 164 -1.89 -2.87 -10.71
CA THR A 164 -1.53 -3.11 -12.11
C THR A 164 -0.03 -2.91 -12.27
N ALA A 165 0.54 -3.19 -13.46
CA ALA A 165 1.95 -2.93 -13.69
C ALA A 165 2.34 -1.44 -13.63
N ARG A 166 1.36 -0.52 -13.69
CA ARG A 166 1.60 0.93 -13.81
C ARG A 166 1.05 1.74 -12.64
N HIS A 167 0.12 1.17 -11.88
CA HIS A 167 -0.62 1.91 -10.86
C HIS A 167 -1.08 1.00 -9.72
N VAL A 168 -1.11 1.56 -8.51
CA VAL A 168 -1.69 0.91 -7.34
C VAL A 168 -2.61 1.88 -6.62
N SER A 169 -3.78 1.41 -6.21
CA SER A 169 -4.76 2.19 -5.45
C SER A 169 -5.16 1.44 -4.19
N VAL A 170 -5.40 2.16 -3.09
CA VAL A 170 -5.93 1.55 -1.85
C VAL A 170 -7.45 1.63 -1.87
N VAL A 171 -8.11 0.54 -1.48
CA VAL A 171 -9.54 0.51 -1.21
C VAL A 171 -9.76 0.93 0.25
N VAL A 172 -10.58 1.94 0.45
CA VAL A 172 -10.89 2.51 1.76
C VAL A 172 -12.29 2.13 2.23
N PRO A 173 -12.56 2.14 3.54
CA PRO A 173 -13.87 1.78 4.04
C PRO A 173 -14.94 2.80 3.64
N GLU A 174 -16.13 2.33 3.31
CA GLU A 174 -17.31 3.18 3.10
C GLU A 174 -17.71 3.84 4.42
N ASP A 175 -18.25 5.06 4.38
CA ASP A 175 -18.80 5.78 5.52
C ASP A 175 -20.14 6.46 5.19
N ARG A 176 -20.61 7.38 6.05
CA ARG A 176 -21.90 8.06 5.85
C ARG A 176 -21.89 9.03 4.66
N ALA A 177 -20.71 9.53 4.27
CA ALA A 177 -20.53 10.53 3.23
C ALA A 177 -20.01 9.92 1.92
N HIS A 178 -19.30 8.79 1.99
CA HIS A 178 -18.60 8.18 0.88
C HIS A 178 -18.93 6.69 0.79
N ALA A 179 -19.33 6.24 -0.39
CA ALA A 179 -19.70 4.84 -0.64
C ALA A 179 -19.08 4.34 -1.95
N ALA A 180 -18.94 3.03 -2.06
CA ALA A 180 -18.56 2.38 -3.30
C ALA A 180 -19.68 2.55 -4.34
N ALA A 181 -19.30 2.62 -5.62
CA ALA A 181 -20.28 2.71 -6.69
C ALA A 181 -20.95 1.35 -6.92
N ARG A 182 -22.26 1.38 -7.12
CA ARG A 182 -23.09 0.20 -7.39
C ARG A 182 -24.03 0.46 -8.55
N ASP A 183 -24.36 -0.59 -9.29
CA ASP A 183 -25.38 -0.52 -10.33
C ASP A 183 -26.80 -0.51 -9.75
N ALA A 184 -27.81 -0.44 -10.62
CA ALA A 184 -29.23 -0.46 -10.22
C ALA A 184 -29.66 -1.77 -9.51
N GLY A 185 -28.90 -2.86 -9.69
CA GLY A 185 -29.10 -4.13 -9.00
C GLY A 185 -28.37 -4.24 -7.66
N GLY A 186 -27.60 -3.21 -7.27
CA GLY A 186 -26.79 -3.19 -6.05
C GLY A 186 -25.44 -3.89 -6.18
N GLN A 187 -25.09 -4.38 -7.37
CA GLN A 187 -23.78 -4.99 -7.62
C GLN A 187 -22.70 -3.92 -7.59
N LEU A 188 -21.60 -4.18 -6.89
CA LEU A 188 -20.46 -3.25 -6.82
C LEU A 188 -19.82 -3.12 -8.19
N THR A 189 -19.75 -1.89 -8.71
CA THR A 189 -19.14 -1.57 -10.00
C THR A 189 -17.74 -1.02 -9.83
N ASP A 190 -17.53 -0.19 -8.80
CA ASP A 190 -16.23 0.35 -8.43
C ASP A 190 -16.12 0.46 -6.90
N PRO A 191 -15.04 -0.07 -6.30
CA PRO A 191 -14.81 0.10 -4.88
C PRO A 191 -14.44 1.56 -4.57
N LEU A 192 -14.72 1.98 -3.35
CA LEU A 192 -14.30 3.27 -2.82
C LEU A 192 -12.79 3.24 -2.62
N GLN A 193 -12.07 4.12 -3.30
CA GLN A 193 -10.62 4.16 -3.32
C GLN A 193 -10.08 5.46 -2.74
N SER A 194 -8.81 5.38 -2.32
CA SER A 194 -7.94 6.53 -2.11
C SER A 194 -6.72 6.38 -3.02
N ASP A 195 -6.44 7.40 -3.82
CA ASP A 195 -5.59 7.29 -4.99
C ASP A 195 -4.67 8.49 -5.18
N ALA A 196 -3.41 8.21 -5.51
CA ALA A 196 -2.41 9.19 -5.93
C ALA A 196 -2.01 8.96 -7.40
N GLY A 197 -2.90 9.30 -8.33
CA GLY A 197 -2.72 9.10 -9.77
C GLY A 197 -2.52 10.39 -10.55
N ALA A 198 -3.02 10.40 -11.79
CA ALA A 198 -3.05 11.61 -12.62
C ALA A 198 -3.97 12.70 -12.01
N SER A 199 -4.97 12.26 -11.25
CA SER A 199 -5.77 13.09 -10.36
C SER A 199 -5.88 12.35 -9.04
N ASN A 200 -5.67 13.06 -7.94
CA ASN A 200 -5.69 12.46 -6.62
C ASN A 200 -7.12 12.43 -6.11
N HIS A 201 -7.48 11.35 -5.43
CA HIS A 201 -8.81 11.15 -4.87
C HIS A 201 -8.66 10.62 -3.47
N ARG A 202 -9.17 11.32 -2.46
CA ARG A 202 -9.11 10.82 -1.09
C ARG A 202 -10.20 9.78 -0.83
N HIS A 203 -11.41 10.05 -1.32
CA HIS A 203 -12.56 9.15 -1.23
C HIS A 203 -13.26 9.19 -2.59
N GLY A 204 -12.98 8.23 -3.45
CA GLY A 204 -13.54 8.20 -4.79
C GLY A 204 -12.90 7.15 -5.68
N SER A 205 -12.81 7.43 -6.98
CA SER A 205 -12.07 6.60 -7.93
C SER A 205 -11.46 7.51 -8.99
N PRO A 206 -10.21 7.27 -9.47
CA PRO A 206 -9.59 8.07 -10.54
C PRO A 206 -10.29 7.95 -11.89
N GLY A 207 -11.26 7.05 -11.99
CA GLY A 207 -12.19 6.89 -13.10
C GLY A 207 -12.95 5.58 -12.93
N PRO A 208 -14.18 5.46 -13.45
CA PRO A 208 -14.85 4.18 -13.46
C PRO A 208 -13.96 3.18 -14.18
N HIS A 209 -13.66 2.06 -13.52
CA HIS A 209 -13.05 0.91 -14.16
C HIS A 209 -11.64 1.14 -14.72
N TRP A 210 -10.87 2.09 -14.17
CA TRP A 210 -9.49 2.36 -14.64
C TRP A 210 -8.60 1.10 -14.63
N TRP A 211 -8.93 0.14 -13.76
CA TRP A 211 -8.28 -1.15 -13.58
C TRP A 211 -8.85 -2.27 -14.45
N ARG A 212 -9.95 -2.08 -15.20
CA ARG A 212 -10.53 -3.14 -16.05
C ARG A 212 -9.61 -3.40 -17.25
N GLY A 213 -8.67 -4.31 -17.05
CA GLY A 213 -7.67 -4.78 -18.00
C GLY A 213 -7.09 -6.13 -17.54
N ALA A 214 -6.33 -6.79 -18.42
CA ALA A 214 -5.84 -8.15 -18.16
C ALA A 214 -4.79 -8.26 -17.04
N ASP A 215 -4.22 -7.14 -16.59
CA ASP A 215 -3.11 -7.08 -15.63
C ASP A 215 -3.53 -6.64 -14.22
N ALA A 216 -4.80 -6.36 -13.98
CA ALA A 216 -5.28 -5.98 -12.65
C ALA A 216 -5.34 -7.19 -11.71
N ALA A 217 -4.83 -6.98 -10.50
CA ALA A 217 -4.89 -7.92 -9.40
C ALA A 217 -5.42 -7.25 -8.14
N PHE A 218 -6.21 -7.99 -7.38
CA PHE A 218 -6.85 -7.53 -6.16
C PHE A 218 -6.25 -8.23 -4.96
N TRP A 219 -5.83 -7.46 -3.96
CA TRP A 219 -5.15 -7.98 -2.77
C TRP A 219 -5.81 -7.47 -1.50
N VAL A 220 -5.89 -8.33 -0.49
CA VAL A 220 -6.41 -7.98 0.83
C VAL A 220 -5.40 -8.32 1.94
N HIS A 221 -5.49 -7.57 3.03
CA HIS A 221 -4.75 -7.79 4.29
C HIS A 221 -5.69 -7.56 5.48
N ASP A 222 -6.04 -8.62 6.22
CA ASP A 222 -7.12 -8.63 7.23
C ASP A 222 -6.64 -8.61 8.69
#